data_AF-A0A968ALA5-F1
#
_entry.id   AF-A0A968ALA5-F1
#
_cell.length_a   1.000
_cell.length_b   1.000
_cell.length_c   1.000
_cell.angle_alpha   90.00
_cell.angle_beta   90.00
_cell.angle_gamma   90.00
#
_symmetry.space_group_name_H-M   'P 1'
#
loop_
_entity.id
_entity.type
_entity.pdbx_description
1 polymer ?
#
loop_
_entity_poly.entity_id
_entity_poly.type
_entity_poly.pdbx_seq_one_letter_code
_entity_poly.pdbx_strand_id
1 'polypeptide(L)'
;METLWFFILSCMLTVYIVMDGFDFGAGIIHLFVAKDEREKNLVLRSIGPFWDGNEVWLIAGGGVLFFAFPLLYAVSFSGFYLALIMV
;
A
#
# COMPACT_ATOMS: atom_id res chain seq x y z
N MET A 1 5.71 -23.56 11.25
CA MET A 1 5.78 -22.09 11.48
C MET A 1 5.09 -21.27 10.40
N GLU A 2 4.69 -21.85 9.26
CA GLU A 2 4.04 -21.13 8.15
C GLU A 2 2.78 -20.36 8.58
N THR A 3 1.96 -20.93 9.46
CA THR A 3 0.76 -20.26 9.99
C THR A 3 1.08 -18.95 10.71
N LEU A 4 2.18 -18.89 11.48
CA LEU A 4 2.61 -17.66 12.15
C LEU A 4 3.00 -16.60 11.13
N TRP A 5 3.81 -16.97 10.13
CA TRP A 5 4.22 -16.07 9.05
C TRP A 5 3.04 -15.59 8.21
N PHE A 6 2.04 -16.44 8.00
CA PHE A 6 0.81 -16.08 7.32
C PHE A 6 0.00 -15.03 8.11
N PHE A 7 -0.09 -15.17 9.44
CA PHE A 7 -0.73 -14.16 10.29
C PHE A 7 0.03 -12.84 10.27
N ILE A 8 1.37 -12.88 10.32
CA ILE A 8 2.21 -11.69 10.23
C ILE A 8 1.97 -10.98 8.89
N LEU A 9 2.07 -11.71 7.77
CA LEU A 9 1.82 -11.16 6.44
C LEU A 9 0.42 -10.56 6.32
N SER A 10 -0.60 -11.28 6.79
CA SER A 10 -1.99 -10.82 6.75
C SER A 10 -2.20 -9.54 7.58
N CYS A 11 -1.56 -9.45 8.75
CA CYS A 11 -1.58 -8.24 9.58
C CYS A 11 -0.91 -7.07 8.85
N MET A 12 0.26 -7.26 8.26
CA MET A 12 0.98 -6.23 7.52
C MET A 12 0.16 -5.70 6.33
N LEU A 13 -0.44 -6.59 5.55
CA LEU A 13 -1.32 -6.20 4.44
C LEU A 13 -2.59 -5.49 4.94
N THR A 14 -3.16 -5.91 6.06
CA THR A 14 -4.32 -5.23 6.66
C THR A 14 -3.96 -3.82 7.10
N VAL A 15 -2.82 -3.64 7.77
CA VAL A 15 -2.33 -2.32 8.18
C VAL A 15 -2.06 -1.44 6.96
N TYR A 16 -1.42 -1.98 5.92
CA TYR A 16 -1.22 -1.28 4.66
C TYR A 16 -2.55 -0.80 4.06
N ILE A 17 -3.54 -1.69 3.91
CA ILE A 17 -4.85 -1.35 3.33
C ILE A 17 -5.57 -0.26 4.14
N VAL A 18 -5.46 -0.28 5.47
CA VAL A 18 -6.12 0.71 6.33
C VAL A 18 -5.38 2.06 6.27
N MET A 19 -4.05 2.04 6.31
CA MET A 19 -3.24 3.26 6.32
C MET A 19 -3.16 3.88 4.92
N ASP A 20 -2.60 3.19 3.94
CA ASP A 20 -2.47 3.73 2.58
C ASP A 20 -3.85 3.91 1.88
N GLY A 21 -4.87 3.17 2.34
CA GLY A 21 -6.24 3.34 1.88
C GLY A 21 -6.82 4.74 2.14
N PHE A 22 -6.43 5.41 3.25
CA PHE A 22 -6.87 6.80 3.46
C PHE A 22 -6.09 7.78 2.58
N ASP A 23 -4.81 7.49 2.27
CA ASP A 23 -3.99 8.31 1.38
C ASP A 23 -4.57 8.32 -0.04
N PHE A 24 -4.85 7.14 -0.59
CA PHE A 24 -5.55 7.02 -1.87
C PHE A 24 -6.95 7.61 -1.82
N GLY A 25 -7.67 7.44 -0.70
CA GLY A 25 -8.97 8.04 -0.49
C GLY A 25 -8.94 9.57 -0.58
N ALA A 26 -7.99 10.21 0.11
CA ALA A 26 -7.75 11.65 0.03
C ALA A 26 -7.31 12.06 -1.39
N GLY A 27 -6.44 11.27 -2.01
CA GLY A 27 -6.00 11.42 -3.40
C GLY A 27 -7.13 11.31 -4.42
N ILE A 28 -8.21 10.59 -4.16
CA ILE A 28 -9.39 10.56 -5.03
C ILE A 28 -10.35 11.71 -4.70
N ILE A 29 -10.65 11.92 -3.42
CA ILE A 29 -11.66 12.88 -2.96
C ILE A 29 -11.25 14.33 -3.29
N HIS A 30 -9.95 14.66 -3.30
CA HIS A 30 -9.51 16.02 -3.63
C HIS A 30 -9.95 16.46 -5.03
N LEU A 31 -10.14 15.53 -5.98
CA LEU A 31 -10.65 15.82 -7.33
C LEU A 31 -12.10 16.30 -7.33
N PHE A 32 -12.87 15.98 -6.29
CA PHE A 32 -14.30 16.30 -6.18
C PHE A 32 -14.59 17.41 -5.17
N VAL A 33 -13.79 17.52 -4.11
CA VAL A 33 -14.04 18.43 -2.98
C VAL A 33 -13.28 19.75 -3.11
N ALA A 34 -12.09 19.75 -3.73
CA ALA A 34 -11.29 20.97 -3.85
C ALA A 34 -11.68 21.77 -5.11
N LYS A 35 -12.06 23.03 -4.92
CA LYS A 35 -12.47 23.97 -5.98
C LYS A 35 -11.34 24.83 -6.49
N ASP A 36 -10.30 25.03 -5.68
CA ASP A 36 -9.12 25.82 -6.03
C ASP A 36 -7.81 25.10 -5.65
N GLU A 37 -6.69 25.64 -6.13
CA GLU A 37 -5.36 25.06 -5.91
C GLU A 37 -4.95 25.06 -4.43
N ARG A 38 -5.48 25.99 -3.64
CA ARG A 38 -5.19 26.08 -2.20
C ARG A 38 -5.90 24.96 -1.45
N GLU A 39 -7.15 24.65 -1.79
CA GLU A 39 -7.90 23.52 -1.24
C GLU A 39 -7.28 22.18 -1.61
N LYS A 40 -6.78 22.01 -2.85
CA LYS A 40 -6.02 20.81 -3.24
C LYS A 40 -4.77 20.63 -2.39
N ASN A 41 -3.99 21.69 -2.23
CA ASN A 41 -2.79 21.68 -1.38
C ASN A 41 -3.12 21.39 0.08
N LEU A 42 -4.28 21.82 0.58
CA LEU A 42 -4.72 21.51 1.94
C LEU A 42 -4.96 20.00 2.12
N VAL A 43 -5.61 19.35 1.15
CA VAL A 43 -5.83 17.90 1.19
C VAL A 43 -4.49 17.15 1.11
N LEU A 44 -3.61 17.52 0.17
CA LEU A 44 -2.29 16.89 0.06
C LEU A 44 -1.42 17.06 1.32
N ARG A 45 -1.47 18.22 1.97
CA ARG A 45 -0.74 18.47 3.23
C ARG A 45 -1.27 17.66 4.40
N SER A 46 -2.52 17.21 4.35
CA SER A 46 -3.09 16.37 5.42
C SER A 46 -2.53 14.94 5.42
N ILE A 47 -2.11 14.44 4.25
CA ILE A 47 -1.56 13.09 4.07
C ILE A 47 -0.02 13.06 4.00
N GLY A 48 0.60 14.13 3.50
CA GLY A 48 2.04 14.19 3.24
C GLY A 48 2.97 13.72 4.37
N PRO A 49 2.71 14.04 5.66
CA PRO A 49 3.55 13.58 6.77
C PRO A 49 3.53 12.07 7.03
N PHE A 50 2.53 11.34 6.51
CA PHE A 50 2.29 9.93 6.85
C PHE A 50 2.49 8.98 5.67
N TRP A 51 2.21 9.45 4.45
CA TRP A 51 2.19 8.62 3.24
C TRP A 51 3.46 7.77 3.05
N ASP A 52 4.65 8.37 3.12
CA ASP A 52 5.93 7.64 2.98
C ASP A 52 6.10 6.53 4.03
N GLY A 53 5.57 6.72 5.24
CA GLY A 53 5.57 5.70 6.28
C GLY A 53 4.55 4.59 6.04
N ASN A 54 3.45 4.89 5.35
CA ASN A 54 2.39 3.92 5.05
C ASN A 54 2.84 2.92 3.98
N GLU A 55 3.58 3.39 2.96
CA GLU A 55 4.13 2.54 1.90
C GLU A 55 5.09 1.44 2.41
N VAL A 56 5.79 1.71 3.52
CA VAL A 56 6.73 0.74 4.12
C VAL A 56 6.05 -0.59 4.46
N TRP A 57 4.76 -0.58 4.81
CA TRP A 57 4.03 -1.81 5.11
C TRP A 57 3.88 -2.72 3.90
N LEU A 58 3.68 -2.16 2.70
CA LEU A 58 3.63 -2.93 1.45
C LEU A 58 5.01 -3.51 1.11
N ILE A 59 6.07 -2.68 1.21
CA ILE A 59 7.45 -3.09 0.94
C ILE A 59 7.85 -4.23 1.89
N ALA A 60 7.57 -4.07 3.18
CA ALA A 60 7.87 -5.09 4.18
C ALA A 60 7.04 -6.36 3.96
N GLY A 61 5.77 -6.26 3.55
CA GLY A 61 4.94 -7.39 3.14
C GLY A 61 5.52 -8.17 1.95
N GLY A 62 6.05 -7.45 0.96
CA GLY A 62 6.80 -8.03 -0.16
C GLY A 62 8.07 -8.77 0.31
N GLY A 63 8.80 -8.20 1.27
CA GLY A 63 9.95 -8.85 1.91
C GLY A 63 9.58 -10.13 2.64
N VAL A 64 8.48 -10.14 3.38
CA VAL A 64 7.96 -11.34 4.07
C VAL A 64 7.52 -12.40 3.06
N LEU A 65 6.88 -12.01 1.96
CA LEU A 65 6.55 -12.93 0.87
C LEU A 65 7.81 -13.59 0.30
N PHE A 66 8.86 -12.81 0.02
CA PHE A 66 10.13 -13.33 -0.49
C PHE A 66 10.82 -14.28 0.52
N PHE A 67 10.84 -13.93 1.80
CA PHE A 67 11.53 -14.69 2.84
C PHE A 67 10.77 -15.96 3.27
N ALA A 68 9.48 -15.83 3.60
CA ALA A 68 8.69 -16.91 4.21
C ALA A 68 7.87 -17.71 3.18
N PHE A 69 7.55 -17.13 2.02
CA PHE A 69 6.70 -17.75 0.99
C PHE A 69 7.27 -17.59 -0.43
N PRO A 70 8.50 -18.07 -0.70
CA PRO A 70 9.23 -17.78 -1.95
C PRO A 70 8.50 -18.28 -3.21
N LEU A 71 7.78 -19.40 -3.12
CA LEU A 71 6.98 -19.90 -4.25
C LEU A 71 5.80 -18.97 -4.56
N LEU A 72 5.09 -18.51 -3.52
CA LEU A 72 3.98 -17.57 -3.68
C LEU A 72 4.46 -16.25 -4.25
N TYR A 73 5.60 -15.74 -3.76
CA TYR A 73 6.24 -14.55 -4.31
C TYR A 73 6.54 -14.73 -5.81
N ALA A 74 7.24 -15.81 -6.19
CA ALA A 74 7.64 -16.04 -7.58
C ALA A 74 6.44 -16.16 -8.53
N VAL A 75 5.42 -16.96 -8.17
CA VAL A 75 4.24 -17.16 -9.03
C VAL A 75 3.39 -15.89 -9.10
N SER A 76 3.24 -15.14 -8.01
CA SER A 76 2.47 -13.90 -8.01
C SER A 76 3.15 -12.82 -8.85
N PHE A 77 4.46 -12.59 -8.66
CA PHE A 77 5.16 -11.53 -9.38
C PHE A 77 5.37 -11.84 -10.87
N SER A 78 5.56 -13.10 -11.24
CA SER A 78 5.64 -13.51 -12.65
C SER A 78 4.27 -13.61 -13.32
N GLY A 79 3.26 -14.14 -12.63
CA GLY A 79 1.90 -14.29 -13.15
C GLY A 79 1.18 -12.96 -13.32
N PHE A 80 1.40 -12.01 -12.40
CA PHE A 80 0.83 -10.67 -12.45
C PHE A 80 1.80 -9.62 -12.99
N TYR A 81 2.82 -10.03 -13.76
CA TYR A 81 3.88 -9.14 -14.24
C TYR A 81 3.37 -7.83 -14.87
N LEU A 82 2.40 -7.92 -15.78
CA LEU A 82 1.83 -6.72 -16.42
C LEU A 82 1.10 -5.82 -15.42
N ALA A 83 0.34 -6.40 -14.49
CA ALA A 83 -0.39 -5.64 -13.49
C ALA A 83 0.59 -4.91 -12.54
N LEU A 84 1.62 -5.61 -12.07
CA LEU A 84 2.61 -5.06 -11.13
C LEU A 84 3.55 -4.01 -11.75
N ILE A 85 3.72 -3.98 -13.07
CA ILE A 85 4.46 -2.91 -13.74
C ILE A 85 3.62 -1.64 -13.91
N MET A 86 2.29 -1.78 -13.98
CA MET A 86 1.39 -0.64 -14.14
C MET A 86 1.07 0.06 -12.81
N VAL A 87 1.14 -0.68 -11.71
CA VAL A 87 1.03 -0.17 -10.34
C VAL A 87 2.33 0.54 -9.97
#